data_AF-A0A2V7P172-F1
#
_entry.id   AF-A0A2V7P172-F1
#
_cell.length_a   1.000
_cell.length_b   1.000
_cell.length_c   1.000
_cell.angle_alpha   90.00
_cell.angle_beta   90.00
_cell.angle_gamma   90.00
#
_symmetry.space_group_name_H-M   'P 1'
#
loop_
_entity.id
_entity.type
_entity.pdbx_description
1 polymer ?
#
loop_
_entity_poly.entity_id
_entity_poly.type
_entity_poly.pdbx_seq_one_letter_code
_entity_poly.pdbx_strand_id
1 'polypeptide(L)'
;DGSVVRSWLLDLAARALQENPRLEGIEPWVEDSGEGRWTVQESVESAVPAPVITLSLMARFRSRQPGSFADRLLAALRNQFGGHAIKRPGP
;
A
#
# COMPACT_ATOMS: atom_id res chain seq x y z
N ASP A 1 22.69 -13.60 3.27
CA ASP A 1 22.39 -12.89 2.01
C ASP A 1 22.10 -13.86 0.88
N GLY A 2 20.82 -14.16 0.64
CA GLY A 2 20.42 -15.10 -0.42
C GLY A 2 18.97 -14.93 -0.89
N SER A 3 18.30 -13.82 -0.51
CA SER A 3 16.92 -13.57 -0.94
C SER A 3 16.90 -13.01 -2.35
N VAL A 4 16.11 -13.62 -3.24
CA VAL A 4 15.91 -13.18 -4.62
C VAL A 4 15.13 -11.86 -4.70
N VAL A 5 14.32 -11.55 -3.68
CA VAL A 5 13.46 -10.35 -3.65
C VAL A 5 14.05 -9.21 -2.80
N ARG A 6 15.36 -9.24 -2.51
CA ARG A 6 16.05 -8.14 -1.84
C ARG A 6 15.80 -6.84 -2.61
N SER A 7 15.38 -5.80 -1.89
CA SER A 7 15.05 -4.52 -2.49
C SER A 7 15.09 -3.40 -1.47
N TRP A 8 15.25 -2.17 -1.96
CA TRP A 8 15.12 -0.96 -1.16
C TRP A 8 13.79 -0.89 -0.40
N LEU A 9 12.70 -1.42 -0.98
CA LEU A 9 11.39 -1.49 -0.31
C LEU A 9 11.42 -2.34 0.96
N LEU A 10 12.20 -3.44 0.99
CA LEU A 10 12.38 -4.24 2.20
C LEU A 10 13.20 -3.49 3.26
N ASP A 11 14.16 -2.66 2.85
CA ASP A 11 14.92 -1.81 3.78
C ASP A 11 13.99 -0.76 4.43
N LEU A 12 13.06 -0.17 3.66
CA LEU A 12 12.04 0.74 4.20
C LEU A 12 11.11 0.02 5.19
N ALA A 13 10.71 -1.22 4.90
CA ALA A 13 9.87 -2.00 5.79
C ALA A 13 10.58 -2.32 7.12
N ALA A 14 11.85 -2.70 7.04
CA ALA A 14 12.69 -2.95 8.21
C ALA A 14 12.80 -1.69 9.08
N ARG A 15 13.08 -0.53 8.48
CA ARG A 15 13.14 0.75 9.20
C ARG A 15 11.82 1.12 9.86
N ALA A 16 10.71 1.04 9.11
CA ALA A 16 9.37 1.34 9.65
C ALA A 16 9.03 0.49 10.88
N LEU A 17 9.33 -0.81 10.83
CA LEU A 17 9.05 -1.74 11.92
C LEU A 17 10.06 -1.62 13.08
N GLN A 18 11.28 -1.16 12.83
CA GLN A 18 12.24 -0.87 13.88
C GLN A 18 11.84 0.37 14.69
N GLU A 19 11.33 1.41 14.02
CA GLU A 19 10.90 2.66 14.65
C GLU A 19 9.53 2.55 15.34
N ASN A 20 8.56 1.89 14.69
CA ASN A 20 7.21 1.72 15.22
C ASN A 20 6.72 0.28 14.98
N PRO A 21 7.14 -0.69 15.82
CA PRO A 21 6.83 -2.11 15.61
C PRO A 21 5.34 -2.44 15.60
N ARG A 22 4.54 -1.62 16.31
CA ARG A 22 3.07 -1.78 16.41
C ARG A 22 2.31 -0.91 15.41
N LEU A 23 3.00 -0.08 14.62
CA LEU A 23 2.41 0.87 13.66
C LEU A 23 1.32 1.73 14.33
N GLU A 24 1.59 2.17 15.56
CA GLU A 24 0.71 3.03 16.34
C GLU A 24 0.52 4.39 15.66
N GLY A 25 -0.69 4.95 15.77
CA GLY A 25 -1.03 6.23 15.14
C GLY A 25 -1.21 6.19 13.62
N ILE A 26 -1.11 5.02 12.98
CA ILE A 26 -1.34 4.82 11.55
C ILE A 26 -2.67 4.11 11.33
N GLU A 27 -3.61 4.73 10.64
CA GLU A 27 -4.83 4.03 10.19
C GLU A 27 -4.51 3.06 9.04
N PRO A 28 -5.22 1.94 8.89
CA PRO A 28 -5.05 0.96 7.81
C PRO A 28 -5.57 1.49 6.46
N TRP A 29 -5.47 2.80 6.20
CA TRP A 29 -6.02 3.46 5.02
C TRP A 29 -4.94 3.72 3.97
N VAL A 30 -5.17 3.22 2.75
CA VAL A 30 -4.28 3.42 1.61
C VAL A 30 -5.06 4.07 0.47
N GLU A 31 -4.67 5.29 0.11
CA GLU A 31 -5.26 5.99 -1.03
C GLU A 31 -4.87 5.34 -2.37
N ASP A 32 -5.83 5.33 -3.30
CA ASP A 32 -5.57 5.12 -4.73
C ASP A 32 -5.37 6.47 -5.41
N SER A 33 -4.16 6.75 -5.87
CA SER A 33 -3.74 8.02 -6.48
C SER A 33 -4.38 8.33 -7.85
N GLY A 34 -5.19 7.41 -8.38
CA GLY A 34 -5.88 7.55 -9.66
C GLY A 34 -5.27 6.73 -10.78
N GLU A 35 -3.94 6.65 -10.91
CA GLU A 35 -3.31 5.97 -12.05
C GLU A 35 -3.67 4.48 -12.08
N GLY A 36 -3.57 3.79 -10.93
CA GLY A 36 -3.98 2.38 -10.84
C GLY A 36 -5.47 2.16 -11.14
N ARG A 37 -6.33 3.15 -10.85
CA ARG A 37 -7.77 3.08 -11.16
C ARG A 37 -8.00 3.24 -12.65
N TRP A 38 -7.43 4.29 -13.23
CA TRP A 38 -7.50 4.55 -14.67
C TRP A 38 -6.95 3.36 -15.46
N THR A 39 -5.80 2.79 -15.05
CA THR A 39 -5.23 1.60 -15.72
C THR A 39 -6.17 0.41 -15.71
N VAL A 40 -6.87 0.16 -14.60
CA VAL A 40 -7.84 -0.95 -14.53
C VAL A 40 -9.05 -0.67 -15.42
N GLN A 41 -9.55 0.57 -15.44
CA GLN A 41 -10.65 0.96 -16.33
C GLN A 41 -10.28 0.78 -17.80
N GLU A 42 -9.12 1.32 -18.21
CA GLU A 42 -8.59 1.18 -19.57
C GLU A 42 -8.39 -0.29 -19.96
N SER A 43 -7.94 -1.14 -19.04
CA SER A 43 -7.75 -2.56 -19.30
C SER A 43 -9.06 -3.28 -19.67
N VAL A 44 -10.18 -2.85 -19.08
CA VAL A 44 -11.51 -3.39 -19.38
C VAL A 44 -12.00 -2.89 -20.74
N GLU A 45 -11.85 -1.58 -21.01
CA GLU A 45 -12.25 -0.96 -22.28
C GLU A 45 -11.47 -1.54 -23.48
N SER A 46 -10.17 -1.74 -23.29
CA SER A 46 -9.26 -2.29 -24.30
C SER A 46 -9.22 -3.83 -24.35
N ALA A 47 -9.98 -4.52 -23.49
CA ALA A 47 -9.97 -5.98 -23.35
C ALA A 47 -8.55 -6.58 -23.12
N VAL A 48 -7.70 -5.88 -22.38
CA VAL A 48 -6.33 -6.29 -22.04
C VAL A 48 -6.30 -6.88 -20.62
N PRO A 49 -5.75 -8.09 -20.42
CA PRO A 49 -5.71 -8.69 -19.08
C PRO A 49 -4.70 -7.96 -18.17
N ALA A 50 -5.21 -7.40 -17.07
CA ALA A 50 -4.39 -6.70 -16.07
C ALA A 50 -4.64 -7.21 -14.62
N PRO A 51 -4.54 -8.53 -14.34
CA PRO A 51 -5.03 -9.11 -13.09
C PRO A 51 -4.30 -8.58 -11.83
N VAL A 52 -2.98 -8.41 -11.89
CA VAL A 52 -2.19 -8.00 -10.71
C VAL A 52 -2.45 -6.54 -10.33
N ILE A 53 -2.59 -5.64 -11.31
CA ILE A 53 -2.92 -4.24 -11.01
C ILE A 53 -4.37 -4.10 -10.53
N THR A 54 -5.30 -4.90 -11.08
CA THR A 54 -6.67 -4.99 -10.57
C THR A 54 -6.71 -5.43 -9.12
N LEU A 55 -6.01 -6.51 -8.77
CA LEU A 55 -5.91 -6.96 -7.38
C LEU A 55 -5.26 -5.92 -6.47
N SER A 56 -4.23 -5.21 -6.97
CA SER A 56 -3.56 -4.14 -6.23
C SER A 56 -4.51 -2.97 -5.94
N LEU A 57 -5.37 -2.59 -6.89
CA LEU A 57 -6.41 -1.58 -6.69
C LEU A 57 -7.46 -2.04 -5.66
N MET A 58 -7.93 -3.29 -5.79
CA MET A 58 -8.91 -3.85 -4.86
C MET A 58 -8.36 -3.97 -3.44
N ALA A 59 -7.07 -4.26 -3.25
CA ALA A 59 -6.42 -4.26 -1.95
C ALA A 59 -6.49 -2.88 -1.26
N ARG A 60 -6.36 -1.78 -2.03
CA ARG A 60 -6.54 -0.41 -1.49
C ARG A 60 -7.97 -0.12 -1.07
N PHE A 61 -8.96 -0.68 -1.78
CA PHE A 61 -10.35 -0.56 -1.36
C PHE A 61 -10.64 -1.37 -0.10
N ARG A 62 -10.11 -2.60 -0.02
CA ARG A 62 -10.20 -3.46 1.18
C ARG A 62 -9.60 -2.77 2.40
N SER A 63 -8.52 -2.03 2.25
CA SER A 63 -7.87 -1.29 3.34
C SER A 63 -8.83 -0.36 4.11
N ARG A 64 -9.93 0.09 3.49
CA ARG A 64 -10.93 0.98 4.10
C ARG A 64 -11.88 0.25 5.06
N GLN A 65 -11.81 -1.08 5.10
CA GLN A 65 -12.63 -1.94 5.95
C GLN A 65 -11.92 -2.16 7.31
N PRO A 66 -12.55 -2.87 8.28
CA PRO A 66 -11.97 -3.10 9.60
C PRO A 66 -10.53 -3.64 9.54
N GLY A 67 -9.68 -3.05 10.37
CA GLY A 67 -8.25 -2.88 10.11
C GLY A 67 -7.38 -4.12 10.04
N SER A 68 -6.32 -4.03 9.22
CA SER A 68 -5.23 -5.00 9.11
C SER A 68 -3.88 -4.35 9.39
N PHE A 69 -3.01 -5.04 10.13
CA PHE A 69 -1.61 -4.63 10.34
C PHE A 69 -0.87 -4.43 9.01
N ALA A 70 -1.13 -5.29 8.02
CA ALA A 70 -0.50 -5.21 6.70
C ALA A 70 -0.85 -3.92 5.96
N ASP A 71 -2.08 -3.43 6.10
CA ASP A 71 -2.53 -2.21 5.43
C ASP A 71 -1.93 -0.95 6.10
N ARG A 72 -1.69 -1.00 7.42
CA ARG A 72 -0.91 0.05 8.13
C ARG A 72 0.55 0.08 7.65
N LEU A 73 1.16 -1.09 7.49
CA LEU A 73 2.53 -1.19 6.99
C LEU A 73 2.63 -0.65 5.56
N LEU A 74 1.65 -1.00 4.71
CA LEU A 74 1.57 -0.48 3.35
C LEU A 74 1.41 1.05 3.32
N ALA A 75 0.59 1.63 4.21
CA ALA A 75 0.47 3.08 4.35
C ALA A 75 1.80 3.73 4.76
N ALA A 76 2.50 3.16 5.75
CA ALA A 76 3.81 3.64 6.19
C ALA A 76 4.85 3.61 5.06
N LEU A 77 4.93 2.51 4.31
CA LEU A 77 5.84 2.37 3.18
C LEU A 77 5.58 3.41 2.10
N ARG A 78 4.31 3.61 1.72
CA ARG A 78 3.90 4.59 0.71
C ARG A 78 4.26 6.02 1.11
N ASN A 79 4.21 6.33 2.40
CA ASN A 79 4.69 7.61 2.89
C ASN A 79 6.21 7.76 2.72
N GLN A 80 6.99 6.73 3.05
CA GLN A 80 8.45 6.80 2.98
C GLN A 80 8.99 6.93 1.55
N PHE A 81 8.49 6.16 0.59
CA PHE A 81 9.03 6.21 -0.79
C PHE A 81 8.35 7.24 -1.68
N GLY A 82 7.08 7.58 -1.41
CA GLY A 82 6.25 8.38 -2.32
C GLY A 82 5.66 9.64 -1.67
N GLY A 83 5.95 9.90 -0.40
CA GLY A 83 5.40 11.07 0.31
C GLY A 83 3.88 11.02 0.51
N HIS A 84 3.23 9.87 0.28
CA HIS A 84 1.78 9.74 0.41
C HIS A 84 1.34 10.03 1.86
N ALA A 85 0.26 10.79 2.04
CA ALA A 85 -0.23 11.15 3.35
C ALA A 85 -0.71 9.91 4.14
N ILE A 86 -0.35 9.86 5.43
CA ILE A 86 -0.83 8.83 6.35
C ILE A 86 -2.06 9.38 7.08
N LYS A 87 -3.16 8.63 7.06
CA LYS A 87 -4.31 8.93 7.91
C LYS A 87 -4.02 8.52 9.35
N ARG A 88 -4.27 9.43 10.28
CA ARG A 88 -4.13 9.16 11.72
C ARG A 88 -5.51 8.94 12.34
N PRO A 89 -5.61 8.21 13.46
CA PRO A 89 -6.83 8.19 14.25
C PRO A 89 -7.27 9.62 14.55
N GLY A 90 -8.57 9.89 14.46
CA GLY A 90 -9.12 11.15 14.96
C GLY A 90 -8.91 11.29 16.47
N PRO A 91 -9.14 12.49 17.04
CA PRO A 91 -9.26 12.63 18.49
C PRO A 91 -10.34 11.71 19.06
#